data_AF-A0A351QXD8-F1
#
_entry.id   AF-A0A351QXD8-F1
#
_cell.length_a   1.000
_cell.length_b   1.000
_cell.length_c   1.000
_cell.angle_alpha   90.00
_cell.angle_beta   90.00
_cell.angle_gamma   90.00
#
_symmetry.space_group_name_H-M   'P 1'
#
loop_
_entity.id
_entity.type
_entity.pdbx_description
1 polymer ?
#
loop_
_entity_poly.entity_id
_entity_poly.type
_entity_poly.pdbx_seq_one_letter_code
_entity_poly.pdbx_strand_id
1 'polypeptide(L)' 'ADDVINALKGEYGNFKALKKKAVITALMTAEANGLIEETRFELDKNGELRVYYRAHEDGAATINKYIKD' A
#
# COMPACT_ATOMS: atom_id res chain seq x y z
N ALA A 1 -1.46 -1.52 5.88
CA ALA A 1 -2.52 -0.53 5.58
C ALA A 1 -2.47 0.66 6.51
N ASP A 2 -2.37 0.45 7.83
CA ASP A 2 -2.38 1.56 8.80
C ASP A 2 -1.23 2.56 8.57
N ASP A 3 -0.03 2.09 8.19
CA ASP A 3 1.10 2.96 7.85
C ASP A 3 0.83 3.86 6.64
N VAL A 4 0.22 3.32 5.58
CA VAL A 4 -0.18 4.08 4.38
C VAL A 4 -1.20 5.16 4.74
N ILE A 5 -2.20 4.81 5.55
CA ILE A 5 -3.21 5.76 6.03
C ILE A 5 -2.54 6.86 6.85
N ASN A 6 -1.63 6.49 7.76
CA ASN A 6 -0.93 7.45 8.60
C ASN A 6 -0.02 8.39 7.81
N ALA A 7 0.65 7.91 6.76
CA ALA A 7 1.49 8.72 5.89
C ALA A 7 0.68 9.71 5.06
N LEU A 8 -0.50 9.30 4.58
CA LEU A 8 -1.31 10.09 3.64
C LEU A 8 -2.44 10.90 4.28
N LYS A 9 -2.75 10.68 5.57
CA LYS A 9 -3.91 11.33 6.24
C LYS A 9 -3.88 12.85 6.22
N GLY A 10 -2.69 13.47 6.16
CA GLY A 10 -2.55 14.92 6.13
C GLY A 10 -3.24 15.56 4.92
N GLU A 11 -3.08 14.94 3.74
CA GLU A 11 -3.65 15.44 2.48
C GLU A 11 -4.93 14.70 2.09
N TYR A 12 -4.97 13.39 2.35
CA TYR A 12 -6.02 12.50 1.85
C TYR A 12 -6.96 11.97 2.94
N GLY A 13 -6.87 12.47 4.18
CA GLY A 13 -7.62 11.95 5.34
C GLY A 13 -9.14 11.88 5.15
N ASN A 14 -9.71 12.78 4.35
CA ASN A 14 -11.16 12.84 4.08
C ASN A 14 -11.62 11.99 2.89
N PHE A 15 -10.69 11.39 2.14
CA PHE A 15 -11.02 10.63 0.93
C PHE A 15 -11.48 9.21 1.29
N LYS A 16 -12.58 8.76 0.68
CA LYS A 16 -13.08 7.38 0.85
C LYS A 16 -12.03 6.32 0.48
N ALA A 17 -11.13 6.65 -0.45
CA ALA A 17 -10.02 5.79 -0.88
C ALA A 17 -9.00 5.52 0.24
N LEU A 18 -8.90 6.39 1.25
CA LEU A 18 -7.99 6.21 2.39
C LEU A 18 -8.61 5.41 3.55
N LYS A 19 -9.81 4.85 3.39
CA LYS A 19 -10.38 3.93 4.40
C LYS A 19 -9.63 2.60 4.38
N LYS A 20 -9.42 1.99 5.55
CA LYS A 20 -8.65 0.73 5.72
C LYS A 20 -8.99 -0.36 4.70
N LYS A 21 -10.27 -0.66 4.48
CA LYS A 21 -10.70 -1.65 3.48
C LYS A 21 -10.28 -1.27 2.05
N ALA A 22 -10.43 0.00 1.67
CA ALA A 22 -10.05 0.47 0.34
C ALA A 22 -8.53 0.43 0.13
N VAL A 23 -7.74 0.83 1.12
CA VAL A 23 -6.27 0.76 1.08
C VAL A 23 -5.79 -0.69 0.98
N ILE A 24 -6.37 -1.61 1.76
CA ILE A 24 -6.06 -3.05 1.67
C ILE A 24 -6.35 -3.58 0.26
N THR A 25 -7.53 -3.28 -0.29
CA THR A 25 -7.89 -3.69 -1.66
C THR A 25 -6.93 -3.11 -2.70
N ALA A 26 -6.52 -1.85 -2.56
CA ALA A 26 -5.59 -1.21 -3.48
C ALA A 26 -4.21 -1.88 -3.44
N LEU A 27 -3.69 -2.20 -2.25
CA LEU A 27 -2.41 -2.89 -2.10
C LEU A 27 -2.44 -4.30 -2.72
N MET A 28 -3.47 -5.10 -2.43
CA MET A 28 -3.63 -6.43 -3.04
C MET A 28 -3.78 -6.37 -4.56
N THR A 29 -4.45 -5.35 -5.07
CA THR A 29 -4.61 -5.14 -6.52
C THR A 29 -3.29 -4.72 -7.16
N ALA A 30 -2.53 -3.84 -6.51
CA ALA A 30 -1.21 -3.44 -6.97
C ALA A 30 -0.25 -4.64 -7.01
N GLU A 31 -0.31 -5.52 -6.01
CA GLU A 31 0.46 -6.77 -5.99
C GLU A 31 0.03 -7.72 -7.11
N ALA A 32 -1.28 -7.97 -7.27
CA ALA A 32 -1.79 -8.82 -8.35
C ALA A 32 -1.44 -8.32 -9.76
N ASN A 33 -1.30 -7.00 -9.91
CA ASN A 33 -0.86 -6.36 -11.15
C ASN A 33 0.67 -6.29 -11.30
N GLY A 34 1.44 -6.82 -10.34
CA GLY A 34 2.90 -6.83 -10.37
C GLY A 34 3.55 -5.47 -10.13
N LEU A 35 2.85 -4.50 -9.56
CA LEU A 35 3.43 -3.18 -9.23
C LEU A 35 4.25 -3.21 -7.95
N ILE A 36 3.86 -4.07 -7.00
CA ILE A 36 4.54 -4.29 -5.73
C ILE A 36 4.57 -5.78 -5.43
N GLU A 37 5.42 -6.19 -4.50
CA GLU A 37 5.54 -7.57 -4.03
C GLU A 37 5.58 -7.62 -2.50
N GLU A 38 4.99 -8.68 -1.92
CA GLU A 38 5.17 -9.00 -0.51
C GLU A 38 6.66 -9.29 -0.22
N THR A 39 7.16 -8.72 0.86
CA THR A 39 8.55 -8.91 1.32
C THR A 39 8.63 -9.68 2.62
N ARG A 40 7.62 -9.51 3.48
CA ARG A 40 7.57 -10.07 4.83
C ARG A 40 6.15 -9.99 5.35
N PHE A 41 5.81 -10.94 6.21
CA PHE A 41 4.64 -10.85 7.06
C PHE A 41 5.02 -11.17 8.52
N GLU A 42 4.27 -10.63 9.45
CA GLU A 42 4.41 -10.95 10.88
C GLU A 42 3.05 -10.88 11.57
N LEU A 43 2.90 -11.66 12.63
CA LEU A 43 1.78 -11.53 13.56
C LEU A 43 2.19 -10.60 14.68
N ASP A 44 1.45 -9.51 14.89
CA ASP A 44 1.78 -8.59 15.97
C ASP A 44 1.27 -9.08 17.33
N LYS A 45 1.56 -8.30 18.39
CA LYS A 45 1.21 -8.64 19.78
C LYS A 45 -0.30 -8.75 20.02
N ASN A 46 -1.12 -8.19 19.12
CA ASN A 46 -2.58 -8.24 19.21
C ASN A 46 -3.17 -9.39 18.36
N GLY A 47 -2.32 -10.20 17.71
CA GLY A 47 -2.77 -11.23 16.79
C GLY A 47 -3.21 -10.68 15.43
N GLU A 48 -2.82 -9.46 15.07
CA GLU A 48 -3.11 -8.89 13.76
C GLU A 48 -1.98 -9.21 12.77
N LEU A 49 -2.34 -9.70 11.58
CA LEU A 49 -1.39 -9.96 10.51
C LEU A 49 -0.94 -8.64 9.88
N ARG A 50 0.37 -8.40 9.88
CA ARG A 50 1.01 -7.28 9.20
C ARG A 50 1.76 -7.80 7.99
N VAL A 51 1.45 -7.24 6.82
CA VAL A 51 2.08 -7.58 5.54
C VAL A 51 2.83 -6.36 5.03
N TYR A 52 4.08 -6.57 4.63
CA TYR A 52 4.99 -5.53 4.15
C TYR A 52 5.23 -5.70 2.66
N TYR A 53 5.07 -4.61 1.92
CA TYR A 53 5.22 -4.59 0.47
C TYR A 53 6.37 -3.68 0.05
N ARG A 54 6.99 -3.99 -1.09
CA ARG A 54 7.89 -3.06 -1.79
C ARG A 54 7.56 -3.01 -3.27
N ALA A 55 7.83 -1.87 -3.90
CA ALA A 55 7.97 -1.83 -5.36
C ALA A 55 9.37 -2.31 -5.72
N HIS A 56 9.48 -3.34 -6.56
CA HIS A 56 10.74 -3.69 -7.23
C HIS A 56 11.01 -2.70 -8.38
N GLU A 57 12.15 -2.81 -9.05
CA GLU A 57 12.62 -1.84 -10.05
C GLU A 57 11.57 -1.53 -11.14
N ASP A 58 11.04 -2.56 -11.81
CA ASP A 58 10.03 -2.41 -12.86
C ASP A 58 8.69 -1.84 -12.33
N GLY A 59 8.26 -2.30 -11.15
CA GLY A 59 7.08 -1.78 -10.47
C GLY A 59 7.22 -0.29 -10.15
N ALA A 60 8.36 0.12 -9.60
CA ALA A 60 8.67 1.52 -9.31
C ALA A 60 8.73 2.37 -10.59
N ALA A 61 9.40 1.87 -11.64
CA ALA A 61 9.43 2.54 -12.94
C ALA A 61 8.03 2.73 -13.53
N THR A 62 7.13 1.76 -13.34
CA THR A 62 5.74 1.85 -13.79
C THR A 62 4.93 2.85 -12.97
N ILE A 63 5.04 2.83 -11.64
CA ILE A 63 4.38 3.79 -10.74
C ILE A 63 4.79 5.23 -11.09
N ASN A 64 6.09 5.46 -11.31
CA ASN A 64 6.61 6.79 -11.63
C ASN A 64 6.06 7.36 -12.95
N LYS A 65 5.58 6.54 -13.89
CA LYS A 65 4.90 7.03 -15.11
C LYS A 65 3.56 7.71 -14.82
N TYR A 66 2.96 7.44 -13.66
CA TYR A 66 1.67 8.01 -13.26
C TYR A 66 1.80 9.25 -12.36
N ILE A 67 2.98 9.49 -11.80
CA ILE A 67 3.29 10.68 -11.00
C ILE A 67 3.85 11.71 -11.97
N LYS A 68 2.98 12.59 -12.47
CA LYS A 68 3.41 13.75 -13.26
C LYS A 68 3.77 14.89 -12.30
N ASP A 69 4.80 15.66 -12.65
CA ASP A 69 5.20 16.88 -11.95
C ASP A 69 4.02 17.83 -11.67
#